data_AF-A0AAD5R556-F1
#
_entry.id   AF-A0AAD5R556-F1
#
_cell.length_a   1.000
_cell.length_b   1.000
_cell.length_c   1.000
_cell.angle_alpha   90.00
_cell.angle_beta   90.00
_cell.angle_gamma   90.00
#
_symmetry.space_group_name_H-M   'P 1'
#
loop_
_entity.id
_entity.type
_entity.pdbx_description
1 polymer ?
#
loop_
_entity_poly.entity_id
_entity_poly.type
_entity_poly.pdbx_seq_one_letter_code
_entity_poly.pdbx_strand_id
1 'polypeptide(L)'
;MSVEKITTGDTTTLDSRDPKLNVQKEEKKIQITKIRDSEAGGLPSVKNEDFFHGFMPREQTDRLLLKVGDFLVRQAVRAENKSAVAEQFIISVRVKPPSIDISKGGVVMTNKTDEEIAAERKRAEQEMRHIFIKYSRRAKLYYVRLYGFKLASGLIEYHKRHKIPIDEEKTILKRAIKKADWQLNHEQIIKTKKLGSGAFGDVYKGILRVGLIDKKEVAIKTINGSISAEENEKLFQEAMLMRTLVHPNVILLIGVASNEEPVMIVMELAPGGAVLDAVQAKTRTINIYSDKICPGSSTWLDIFIWKRDYSQRYRRS
;
A
#
# COMPACT_ATOMS: atom_id res chain seq x y z
N MET A 1 -9.92 36.63 11.35
CA MET A 1 -9.05 35.44 11.41
C MET A 1 -7.70 35.87 11.94
N SER A 2 -7.33 35.42 13.14
CA SER A 2 -6.05 35.78 13.76
C SER A 2 -5.01 34.73 13.36
N VAL A 3 -4.17 35.10 12.40
CA VAL A 3 -3.21 34.22 11.74
C VAL A 3 -1.79 34.61 12.15
N GLU A 4 -0.97 33.66 12.57
CA GLU A 4 0.42 33.91 12.98
C GLU A 4 1.39 33.39 11.91
N LYS A 5 2.26 34.26 11.40
CA LYS A 5 3.31 33.90 10.45
C LYS A 5 4.53 33.36 11.21
N ILE A 6 4.97 32.16 10.86
CA ILE A 6 6.13 31.51 11.47
C ILE A 6 7.21 31.31 10.39
N THR A 7 8.41 31.81 10.62
CA THR A 7 9.56 31.54 9.76
C THR A 7 10.27 30.27 10.22
N THR A 8 10.44 29.31 9.31
CA THR A 8 11.19 28.05 9.56
C THR A 8 12.35 27.92 8.58
N GLY A 9 13.55 27.61 9.08
CA GLY A 9 14.63 27.06 8.25
C GLY A 9 14.51 25.54 8.27
N ASP A 10 14.28 24.93 7.11
CA ASP A 10 14.25 23.48 6.97
C ASP A 10 15.39 23.06 6.04
N THR A 11 16.24 22.17 6.53
CA THR A 11 17.36 21.63 5.78
C THR A 11 16.87 20.48 4.88
N THR A 12 16.61 20.74 3.60
CA THR A 12 16.27 19.69 2.62
C THR A 12 17.47 18.75 2.43
N THR A 13 17.32 17.48 2.81
CA THR A 13 18.25 16.40 2.42
C THR A 13 17.65 15.65 1.23
N LEU A 14 18.03 16.05 0.02
CA LEU A 14 17.96 15.19 -1.16
C LEU A 14 19.34 14.56 -1.33
N ASP A 15 19.39 13.24 -1.18
CA ASP A 15 20.60 12.44 -1.29
C ASP A 15 20.86 12.15 -2.78
N SER A 16 21.76 12.92 -3.40
CA SER A 16 22.39 12.57 -4.67
C SER A 16 23.85 12.23 -4.38
N ARG A 17 24.19 10.94 -4.43
CA ARG A 17 25.57 10.46 -4.34
C ARG A 17 26.33 10.85 -5.60
N ASP A 18 27.03 11.99 -5.55
CA ASP A 18 28.19 12.29 -6.38
C ASP A 18 29.29 12.86 -5.47
N PRO A 19 30.46 12.19 -5.28
CA PRO A 19 31.45 12.60 -4.27
C PRO A 19 32.28 13.85 -4.60
N LYS A 20 31.87 14.69 -5.55
CA LYS A 20 32.63 15.89 -5.96
C LYS A 20 31.73 17.08 -6.25
N LEU A 21 31.01 17.59 -5.25
CA LEU A 21 30.57 18.99 -5.26
C LEU A 21 30.39 19.47 -3.81
N ASN A 22 31.25 20.39 -3.37
CA ASN A 22 31.13 21.07 -2.09
C ASN A 22 29.94 22.06 -2.18
N VAL A 23 28.72 21.57 -1.97
CA VAL A 23 27.50 22.41 -2.00
C VAL A 23 27.30 23.04 -0.63
N GLN A 24 27.52 24.36 -0.54
CA GLN A 24 27.10 25.16 0.59
C GLN A 24 25.60 24.95 0.82
N LYS A 25 25.24 24.47 2.02
CA LYS A 25 23.87 24.13 2.39
C LYS A 25 23.11 25.43 2.70
N GLU A 26 22.52 26.06 1.68
CA GLU A 26 21.65 27.23 1.89
C GLU A 26 20.35 26.81 2.62
N GLU A 27 20.15 27.33 3.84
CA GLU A 27 18.89 27.21 4.55
C GLU A 27 17.82 28.07 3.87
N LYS A 28 16.96 27.45 3.05
CA LYS A 28 15.77 28.13 2.54
C LYS A 28 14.80 28.38 3.70
N LYS A 29 14.69 29.65 4.12
CA LYS A 29 13.65 30.10 5.07
C LYS A 29 12.28 30.02 4.39
N ILE A 30 11.43 29.12 4.83
CA ILE A 30 10.03 29.00 4.40
C ILE A 30 9.16 29.72 5.43
N GLN A 31 8.29 30.62 4.98
CA GLN A 31 7.26 31.22 5.82
C GLN A 31 6.03 30.30 5.82
N ILE A 32 5.71 29.74 6.99
CA ILE A 32 4.54 28.89 7.21
C ILE A 32 3.52 29.68 8.02
N THR A 33 2.29 29.64 7.56
CA THR A 33 1.12 30.24 8.19
C THR A 33 0.46 29.19 9.07
N LYS A 34 0.55 29.35 10.40
CA LYS A 34 -0.07 28.41 11.32
C LYS A 34 -1.58 28.62 11.34
N ILE A 35 -2.32 27.56 11.04
CA ILE A 35 -3.78 27.56 11.11
C ILE A 35 -4.22 26.99 12.47
N ARG A 36 -5.28 27.56 13.05
CA ARG A 36 -5.76 27.14 14.38
C ARG A 36 -6.49 25.80 14.29
N ASP A 37 -6.34 24.98 15.33
CA ASP A 37 -6.97 23.64 15.40
C ASP A 37 -8.51 23.71 15.30
N SER A 38 -9.13 24.81 15.75
CA SER A 38 -10.58 25.05 15.64
C SER A 38 -11.07 25.17 14.19
N GLU A 39 -10.22 25.61 13.27
CA GLU A 39 -10.54 25.73 11.83
C GLU A 39 -10.30 24.40 11.09
N ALA A 40 -9.48 23.52 11.68
CA ALA A 40 -9.18 22.19 11.17
C ALA A 40 -10.16 21.11 11.68
N GLY A 41 -10.92 21.40 12.75
CA GLY A 41 -11.72 20.40 13.48
C GLY A 41 -10.82 19.47 14.30
N GLY A 42 -11.30 19.01 15.46
CA GLY A 42 -10.60 18.03 16.30
C GLY A 42 -10.51 16.65 15.65
N LEU A 43 -9.83 16.58 14.51
CA LEU A 43 -9.74 15.41 13.65
C LEU A 43 -8.81 14.35 14.27
N PRO A 44 -9.08 13.07 14.01
CA PRO A 44 -8.21 12.00 14.47
C PRO A 44 -6.85 12.04 13.75
N SER A 45 -5.94 11.18 14.19
CA SER A 45 -4.72 10.88 13.44
C SER A 45 -5.08 10.48 12.01
N VAL A 46 -4.29 10.92 11.03
CA VAL A 46 -4.49 10.55 9.62
C VAL A 46 -4.55 9.04 9.41
N LYS A 47 -3.87 8.26 10.26
CA LYS A 47 -3.88 6.79 10.20
C LYS A 47 -5.24 6.16 10.46
N ASN A 48 -6.12 6.87 11.17
CA ASN A 48 -7.46 6.42 11.52
C ASN A 48 -8.51 6.87 10.49
N GLU A 49 -8.09 7.58 9.44
CA GLU A 49 -8.99 8.06 8.40
C GLU A 49 -9.24 6.97 7.35
N ASP A 50 -10.47 6.89 6.84
CA ASP A 50 -10.87 5.93 5.79
C ASP A 50 -10.05 6.08 4.50
N PHE A 51 -9.43 7.24 4.28
CA PHE A 51 -8.63 7.54 3.09
C PHE A 51 -7.12 7.34 3.27
N PHE A 52 -6.69 6.75 4.40
CA PHE A 52 -5.31 6.38 4.63
C PHE A 52 -5.06 4.93 4.21
N HIS A 53 -4.25 4.69 3.19
CA HIS A 53 -4.00 3.37 2.61
C HIS A 53 -2.68 2.73 3.09
N GLY A 54 -2.10 3.23 4.18
CA GLY A 54 -0.87 2.67 4.74
C GLY A 54 0.28 2.68 3.74
N PHE A 55 1.02 1.59 3.64
CA PHE A 55 2.16 1.40 2.74
C PHE A 55 1.77 1.11 1.28
N MET A 56 0.59 1.52 0.80
CA MET A 56 0.20 1.30 -0.60
C MET A 56 1.26 1.85 -1.59
N PRO A 57 1.74 1.05 -2.56
CA PRO A 57 2.67 1.51 -3.60
C PRO A 57 2.06 2.53 -4.54
N ARG A 58 2.93 3.33 -5.19
CA ARG A 58 2.53 4.40 -6.10
C ARG A 58 1.66 3.88 -7.25
N GLU A 59 2.06 2.76 -7.82
CA GLU A 59 1.48 2.11 -8.99
C GLU A 59 0.07 1.60 -8.70
N GLN A 60 -0.21 1.22 -7.45
CA GLN A 60 -1.56 0.82 -7.02
C GLN A 60 -2.49 2.02 -6.83
N THR A 61 -1.96 3.20 -6.49
CA THR A 61 -2.78 4.41 -6.35
C THR A 61 -3.42 4.83 -7.66
N ASP A 62 -2.72 4.63 -8.78
CA ASP A 62 -3.19 4.97 -10.12
C ASP A 62 -4.50 4.24 -10.47
N ARG A 63 -4.61 2.97 -10.06
CA ARG A 63 -5.80 2.14 -10.28
C ARG A 63 -7.01 2.55 -9.45
N LEU A 64 -6.82 3.27 -8.35
CA LEU A 64 -7.90 3.69 -7.43
C LEU A 64 -8.38 5.12 -7.68
N LEU A 65 -7.50 6.00 -8.16
CA LEU A 65 -7.80 7.41 -8.36
C LEU A 65 -8.28 7.63 -9.80
N LEU A 66 -9.60 7.63 -10.03
CA LEU A 66 -10.18 7.61 -11.38
C LEU A 66 -10.55 8.98 -11.93
N LYS A 67 -10.94 9.92 -11.06
CA LYS A 67 -11.43 11.25 -11.44
C LYS A 67 -10.48 12.34 -10.96
N VAL A 68 -10.39 13.45 -11.71
CA VAL A 68 -9.55 14.60 -11.33
C VAL A 68 -9.95 15.16 -9.96
N GLY A 69 -8.98 15.22 -9.05
CA GLY A 69 -9.13 15.61 -7.65
C GLY A 69 -9.50 14.45 -6.70
N ASP A 70 -9.61 13.22 -7.20
CA ASP A 70 -9.55 12.03 -6.34
C ASP A 70 -8.19 11.98 -5.69
N PHE A 71 -8.17 11.71 -4.39
CA PHE A 71 -6.94 11.58 -3.63
C PHE A 71 -7.05 10.50 -2.57
N LEU A 72 -5.89 10.00 -2.17
CA LEU A 72 -5.72 9.16 -0.99
C LEU A 72 -4.40 9.53 -0.30
N VAL A 73 -4.25 9.11 0.95
CA VAL A 73 -3.02 9.28 1.71
C VAL A 73 -2.36 7.93 1.91
N ARG A 74 -1.04 7.89 1.75
CA ARG A 74 -0.21 6.71 2.03
C ARG A 74 1.00 7.11 2.85
N GLN A 75 1.60 6.14 3.50
CA GLN A 75 2.85 6.29 4.24
C GLN A 75 4.01 5.84 3.34
N ALA A 76 5.09 6.62 3.34
CA ALA A 76 6.34 6.21 2.70
C ALA A 76 6.97 5.06 3.49
N VAL A 77 7.49 4.07 2.78
CA VAL A 77 8.24 2.97 3.38
C VAL A 77 9.59 3.50 3.89
N ARG A 78 10.03 3.06 5.07
CA ARG A 78 11.29 3.53 5.68
C ARG A 78 12.48 2.95 4.94
N ALA A 79 13.49 3.78 4.68
CA ALA A 79 14.79 3.30 4.21
C ALA A 79 15.58 2.72 5.39
N GLU A 80 16.17 1.54 5.21
CA GLU A 80 16.82 0.71 6.25
C GLU A 80 17.92 1.43 7.05
N ASN A 81 18.52 2.49 6.50
CA ASN A 81 19.68 3.17 7.09
C ASN A 81 19.41 4.54 7.72
N LYS A 82 18.14 4.91 7.99
CA LYS A 82 17.85 6.23 8.60
C LYS A 82 17.17 6.08 9.96
N SER A 83 17.97 6.18 11.02
CA SER A 83 17.51 6.34 12.39
C SER A 83 16.50 7.49 12.51
N ALA A 84 15.33 7.20 13.09
CA ALA A 84 14.32 8.16 13.53
C ALA A 84 13.87 9.21 12.48
N VAL A 85 13.64 8.81 11.22
CA VAL A 85 12.88 9.68 10.30
C VAL A 85 11.44 9.74 10.79
N ALA A 86 10.92 10.96 10.94
CA ALA A 86 9.51 11.16 11.25
C ALA A 86 8.65 10.47 10.18
N GLU A 87 7.49 9.94 10.58
CA GLU A 87 6.56 9.31 9.64
C GLU A 87 6.28 10.25 8.47
N GLN A 88 6.57 9.78 7.26
CA GLN A 88 6.44 10.61 6.07
C GLN A 88 5.18 10.20 5.31
N PHE A 89 4.19 11.09 5.31
CA PHE A 89 2.93 10.90 4.59
C PHE A 89 3.02 11.47 3.18
N ILE A 90 2.35 10.81 2.25
CA ILE A 90 2.26 11.21 0.85
C ILE A 90 0.80 11.28 0.46
N ILE A 91 0.37 12.42 -0.07
CA ILE A 91 -0.94 12.60 -0.68
C ILE A 91 -0.79 12.27 -2.17
N SER A 92 -1.45 11.21 -2.62
CA SER A 92 -1.51 10.87 -4.04
C SER A 92 -2.80 11.42 -4.62
N VAL A 93 -2.73 12.19 -5.71
CA VAL A 93 -3.86 12.94 -6.29
C VAL A 93 -3.89 12.77 -7.81
N ARG A 94 -5.05 12.48 -8.38
CA ARG A 94 -5.28 12.51 -9.83
C ARG A 94 -5.47 13.95 -10.29
N VAL A 95 -4.62 14.43 -11.20
CA VAL A 95 -4.65 15.82 -11.72
C VAL A 95 -5.13 15.92 -13.17
N LYS A 96 -5.04 14.85 -13.95
CA LYS A 96 -5.64 14.74 -15.29
C LYS A 96 -6.46 13.46 -15.39
N PRO A 97 -7.48 13.34 -16.26
CA PRO A 97 -8.18 12.08 -16.48
C PRO A 97 -7.20 10.98 -16.93
N PRO A 98 -7.45 9.69 -16.59
CA PRO A 98 -6.61 8.61 -17.05
C PRO A 98 -6.66 8.51 -18.58
N SER A 99 -5.50 8.44 -19.24
CA SER A 99 -5.42 8.32 -20.70
C SER A 99 -5.96 6.99 -21.22
N ILE A 100 -6.00 5.97 -20.37
CA ILE A 100 -6.51 4.63 -20.67
C ILE A 100 -7.79 4.43 -19.86
N ASP A 101 -8.85 3.96 -20.52
CA ASP A 101 -10.09 3.60 -19.84
C ASP A 101 -9.90 2.30 -19.04
N ILE A 102 -9.43 2.45 -17.79
CA ILE A 102 -9.17 1.35 -16.86
C ILE A 102 -10.46 0.59 -16.49
N SER A 103 -11.65 1.13 -16.83
CA SER A 103 -12.93 0.44 -16.60
C SER A 103 -13.16 -0.74 -17.57
N LYS A 104 -12.46 -0.76 -18.70
CA LYS A 104 -12.45 -1.89 -19.63
C LYS A 104 -11.37 -2.87 -19.19
N GLY A 105 -11.67 -3.60 -18.11
CA GLY A 105 -10.81 -4.60 -17.51
C GLY A 105 -10.41 -5.70 -18.50
N GLY A 106 -9.28 -5.49 -19.18
CA GLY A 106 -8.56 -6.51 -19.92
C GLY A 106 -7.08 -6.29 -19.69
N VAL A 107 -6.43 -7.20 -18.96
CA VAL A 107 -4.96 -7.28 -18.99
C VAL A 107 -4.62 -7.83 -20.36
N VAL A 108 -4.40 -6.95 -21.34
CA VAL A 108 -3.79 -7.37 -22.59
C VAL A 108 -2.30 -7.51 -22.29
N MET A 109 -1.84 -8.76 -22.18
CA MET A 109 -0.42 -9.10 -22.18
C MET A 109 0.12 -8.80 -23.58
N THR A 110 0.39 -7.53 -23.86
CA THR A 110 1.12 -7.11 -25.05
C THR A 110 2.61 -7.14 -24.73
N ASN A 111 3.43 -7.69 -25.63
CA ASN A 111 4.87 -7.47 -25.60
C ASN A 111 5.13 -5.98 -25.89
N LYS A 112 5.08 -5.16 -24.84
CA LYS A 112 5.35 -3.72 -24.95
C LYS A 112 6.84 -3.51 -25.15
N THR A 113 7.21 -2.58 -26.02
CA THR A 113 8.61 -2.15 -26.14
C THR A 113 9.01 -1.29 -24.93
N ASP A 114 10.31 -1.17 -24.67
CA ASP A 114 10.82 -0.29 -23.60
C ASP A 114 10.37 1.17 -23.79
N GLU A 115 10.24 1.61 -25.04
CA GLU A 115 9.75 2.94 -25.40
C GLU A 115 8.29 3.14 -25.02
N GLU A 116 7.43 2.13 -25.26
CA GLU A 116 6.03 2.17 -24.87
C GLU A 116 5.87 2.21 -23.34
N ILE A 117 6.68 1.42 -22.62
CA ILE A 117 6.71 1.42 -21.15
C ILE A 117 7.14 2.78 -20.62
N ALA A 118 8.20 3.38 -21.19
CA ALA A 118 8.69 4.70 -20.81
C ALA A 118 7.64 5.80 -21.08
N ALA A 119 6.97 5.74 -22.24
CA ALA A 119 5.91 6.68 -22.60
C ALA A 119 4.71 6.57 -21.64
N GLU A 120 4.31 5.35 -21.27
CA GLU A 120 3.23 5.10 -20.31
C GLU A 120 3.57 5.64 -18.91
N ARG A 121 4.79 5.39 -18.41
CA ARG A 121 5.28 5.95 -17.15
C ARG A 121 5.25 7.48 -17.16
N LYS A 122 5.76 8.10 -18.23
CA LYS A 122 5.77 9.56 -18.37
C LYS A 122 4.35 10.15 -18.39
N ARG A 123 3.39 9.46 -19.01
CA ARG A 123 1.98 9.87 -19.00
C ARG A 123 1.40 9.76 -17.59
N ALA A 124 1.59 8.63 -16.91
CA ALA A 124 1.14 8.43 -15.54
C ALA A 124 1.71 9.51 -14.58
N GLU A 125 2.97 9.90 -14.77
CA GLU A 125 3.60 11.00 -14.03
C GLU A 125 2.95 12.37 -14.24
N GLN A 126 2.39 12.62 -15.43
CA GLN A 126 1.68 13.86 -15.72
C GLN A 126 0.22 13.84 -15.24
N GLU A 127 -0.36 12.65 -15.09
CA GLU A 127 -1.74 12.47 -14.63
C GLU A 127 -1.84 12.41 -13.11
N MET A 128 -0.76 12.05 -12.43
CA MET A 128 -0.72 11.82 -10.99
C MET A 128 0.27 12.74 -10.28
N ARG A 129 -0.12 13.22 -9.11
CA ARG A 129 0.76 13.93 -8.17
C ARG A 129 0.94 13.14 -6.91
N HIS A 130 2.17 13.09 -6.42
CA HIS A 130 2.52 12.49 -5.13
C HIS A 130 3.22 13.54 -4.28
N ILE A 131 2.47 14.10 -3.34
CA ILE A 131 2.86 15.29 -2.57
C ILE A 131 3.27 14.85 -1.17
N PHE A 132 4.52 15.09 -0.80
CA PHE A 132 5.02 14.79 0.52
C PHE A 132 4.53 15.82 1.54
N ILE A 133 3.91 15.33 2.62
CA ILE A 133 3.63 16.16 3.80
C ILE A 133 4.92 16.25 4.61
N LYS A 134 5.43 17.46 4.76
CA LYS A 134 6.62 17.76 5.56
C LYS A 134 6.22 17.95 7.00
N TYR A 135 7.14 17.69 7.92
CA TYR A 135 6.96 17.95 9.34
C TYR A 135 8.13 18.78 9.87
N SER A 136 7.83 20.00 10.33
CA SER A 136 8.83 20.83 10.99
C SER A 136 8.90 20.47 12.47
N ARG A 137 10.04 19.91 12.91
CA ARG A 137 10.28 19.57 14.32
C ARG A 137 10.27 20.81 15.22
N ARG A 138 10.79 21.94 14.71
CA ARG A 138 10.86 23.22 15.43
C ARG A 138 9.47 23.81 15.66
N ALA A 139 8.66 23.90 14.61
CA ALA A 139 7.31 24.46 14.73
C ALA A 139 6.28 23.46 15.27
N LYS A 140 6.61 22.14 15.23
CA LYS A 140 5.70 21.03 15.52
C LYS A 140 4.44 21.07 14.64
N LEU A 141 4.65 21.33 13.34
CA LEU A 141 3.58 21.46 12.35
C LEU A 141 3.87 20.60 11.12
N TYR A 142 2.82 19.96 10.61
CA TYR A 142 2.74 19.40 9.28
C TYR A 142 2.42 20.51 8.26
N TYR A 143 3.10 20.49 7.12
CA TYR A 143 2.89 21.47 6.06
C TYR A 143 3.28 20.88 4.70
N VAL A 144 2.80 21.49 3.63
CA VAL A 144 3.26 21.21 2.25
C VAL A 144 3.96 22.45 1.70
N ARG A 145 3.23 23.58 1.72
CA ARG A 145 3.69 24.86 1.18
C ARG A 145 3.51 25.99 2.19
N LEU A 146 2.33 26.62 2.19
CA LEU A 146 2.08 27.86 2.93
C LEU A 146 1.42 27.65 4.30
N TYR A 147 0.63 26.60 4.46
CA TYR A 147 -0.19 26.40 5.66
C TYR A 147 0.34 25.24 6.52
N GLY A 148 0.44 25.49 7.82
CA GLY A 148 0.95 24.54 8.81
C GLY A 148 -0.11 24.17 9.85
N PHE A 149 -0.16 22.88 10.20
CA PHE A 149 -1.18 22.29 11.08
C PHE A 149 -0.54 21.33 12.08
N LYS A 150 -1.12 21.16 13.28
CA LYS A 150 -0.62 20.18 14.25
C LYS A 150 -0.77 18.73 13.78
N LEU A 151 -1.81 18.46 12.99
CA LEU A 151 -2.14 17.14 12.44
C LEU A 151 -2.18 17.19 10.92
N ALA A 152 -1.69 16.13 10.27
CA ALA A 152 -1.76 15.98 8.82
C ALA A 152 -3.22 15.91 8.30
N SER A 153 -4.12 15.28 9.07
CA SER A 153 -5.56 15.24 8.78
C SER A 153 -6.16 16.65 8.69
N GLY A 154 -5.81 17.54 9.62
CA GLY A 154 -6.22 18.95 9.61
C GLY A 154 -5.77 19.71 8.36
N LEU A 155 -4.51 19.48 7.93
CA LEU A 155 -4.00 20.05 6.69
C LEU A 155 -4.84 19.61 5.48
N ILE A 156 -5.08 18.30 5.36
CA ILE A 156 -5.82 17.72 4.23
C ILE A 156 -7.25 18.23 4.19
N GLU A 157 -7.94 18.20 5.33
CA GLU A 157 -9.34 18.64 5.42
C GLU A 157 -9.47 20.14 5.13
N TYR A 158 -8.54 20.98 5.61
CA TYR A 158 -8.53 22.40 5.31
C TYR A 158 -8.46 22.67 3.80
N HIS A 159 -7.49 22.06 3.11
CA HIS A 159 -7.33 22.21 1.65
C HIS A 159 -8.52 21.66 0.87
N LYS A 160 -9.05 20.51 1.28
CA LYS A 160 -10.23 19.87 0.67
C LYS A 160 -11.50 20.70 0.85
N ARG A 161 -11.73 21.26 2.04
CA ARG A 161 -12.94 22.04 2.37
C ARG A 161 -12.96 23.38 1.64
N HIS A 162 -11.86 24.11 1.68
CA HIS A 162 -11.77 25.46 1.13
C HIS A 162 -11.39 25.51 -0.36
N LYS A 163 -11.09 24.35 -0.97
CA LYS A 163 -10.62 24.24 -2.36
C LYS A 163 -9.38 25.08 -2.64
N ILE A 164 -8.50 25.18 -1.65
CA ILE A 164 -7.24 25.91 -1.75
C ILE A 164 -6.17 24.96 -2.30
N PRO A 165 -5.37 25.38 -3.29
CA PRO A 165 -4.29 24.53 -3.77
C PRO A 165 -3.28 24.16 -2.71
N ILE A 166 -2.88 22.88 -2.71
CA ILE A 166 -1.98 22.33 -1.69
C ILE A 166 -0.49 22.56 -2.02
N ASP A 167 -0.16 22.68 -3.30
CA ASP A 167 1.20 22.84 -3.81
C ASP A 167 1.34 24.07 -4.74
N GLU A 168 2.50 24.20 -5.39
CA GLU A 168 2.79 25.26 -6.38
C GLU A 168 2.06 25.05 -7.70
N GLU A 169 1.76 23.79 -8.02
CA GLU A 169 1.21 23.34 -9.29
C GLU A 169 -0.32 23.40 -9.31
N LYS A 170 -0.89 24.09 -8.32
CA LYS A 170 -2.30 24.37 -8.15
C LYS A 170 -3.17 23.11 -7.95
N THR A 171 -2.62 22.05 -7.36
CA THR A 171 -3.33 20.79 -7.09
C THR A 171 -4.48 21.00 -6.10
N ILE A 172 -5.71 20.60 -6.47
CA ILE A 172 -6.91 20.70 -5.63
C ILE A 172 -7.37 19.31 -5.16
N LEU A 173 -7.52 19.15 -3.84
CA LEU A 173 -8.12 17.96 -3.24
C LEU A 173 -9.66 18.03 -3.30
N LYS A 174 -10.30 17.05 -3.93
CA LYS A 174 -11.77 17.03 -4.08
C LYS A 174 -12.42 15.89 -3.32
N ARG A 175 -12.04 14.65 -3.61
CA ARG A 175 -12.71 13.44 -3.11
C ARG A 175 -11.68 12.51 -2.51
N ALA A 176 -11.86 12.19 -1.24
CA ALA A 176 -11.02 11.23 -0.54
C ALA A 176 -11.49 9.82 -0.91
N ILE A 177 -10.60 9.01 -1.49
CA ILE A 177 -10.90 7.62 -1.83
C ILE A 177 -10.75 6.78 -0.57
N LYS A 178 -11.80 6.05 -0.24
CA LYS A 178 -11.85 5.19 0.94
C LYS A 178 -11.13 3.88 0.69
N LYS A 179 -10.74 3.23 1.79
CA LYS A 179 -10.27 1.86 1.75
C LYS A 179 -11.32 0.94 1.12
N ALA A 180 -10.85 0.02 0.28
CA ALA A 180 -11.65 -1.07 -0.24
C ALA A 180 -11.69 -2.25 0.75
N ASP A 181 -12.67 -3.14 0.61
CA ASP A 181 -12.95 -4.22 1.58
C ASP A 181 -11.79 -5.22 1.77
N TRP A 182 -10.92 -5.37 0.75
CA TRP A 182 -9.74 -6.21 0.81
C TRP A 182 -8.58 -5.57 1.60
N GLN A 183 -8.65 -4.28 1.90
CA GLN A 183 -7.65 -3.59 2.73
C GLN A 183 -8.04 -3.73 4.20
N LEU A 184 -7.45 -4.71 4.85
CA LEU A 184 -7.76 -5.09 6.21
C LEU A 184 -7.03 -4.17 7.20
N ASN A 185 -7.63 -3.98 8.37
CA ASN A 185 -6.96 -3.36 9.50
C ASN A 185 -6.27 -4.44 10.35
N HIS A 186 -5.10 -4.12 10.89
CA HIS A 186 -4.28 -5.06 11.68
C HIS A 186 -5.04 -5.58 12.91
N GLU A 187 -5.90 -4.77 13.50
CA GLU A 187 -6.73 -5.12 14.67
C GLU A 187 -7.77 -6.22 14.37
N GLN A 188 -8.11 -6.41 13.09
CA GLN A 188 -9.01 -7.50 12.68
C GLN A 188 -8.30 -8.86 12.65
N ILE A 189 -6.96 -8.89 12.69
CA ILE A 189 -6.15 -10.07 12.42
C ILE A 189 -5.49 -10.55 13.71
N ILE A 190 -5.78 -11.78 14.10
CA ILE A 190 -5.21 -12.42 15.28
C ILE A 190 -4.37 -13.62 14.85
N LYS A 191 -3.05 -13.53 15.00
CA LYS A 191 -2.13 -14.65 14.80
C LYS A 191 -2.25 -15.62 15.98
N THR A 192 -2.33 -16.92 15.70
CA THR A 192 -2.48 -17.96 16.75
C THR A 192 -1.30 -18.93 16.78
N LYS A 193 -1.02 -19.62 15.68
CA LYS A 193 0.05 -20.64 15.61
C LYS A 193 0.93 -20.41 14.38
N LYS A 194 2.25 -20.43 14.55
CA LYS A 194 3.18 -20.43 13.41
C LYS A 194 3.05 -21.75 12.65
N LEU A 195 2.81 -21.68 11.34
CA LEU A 195 2.70 -22.82 10.43
C LEU A 195 4.02 -23.11 9.73
N GLY A 196 4.79 -22.08 9.40
CA GLY A 196 6.09 -22.23 8.75
C GLY A 196 6.84 -20.90 8.64
N SER A 197 8.06 -20.99 8.16
CA SER A 197 8.92 -19.85 7.79
C SER A 197 9.36 -20.08 6.36
N GLY A 198 9.29 -19.05 5.51
CA GLY A 198 9.82 -19.07 4.15
C GLY A 198 10.84 -17.97 3.93
N ALA A 199 11.43 -17.93 2.73
CA ALA A 199 12.40 -16.91 2.33
C ALA A 199 11.88 -15.47 2.49
N PHE A 200 10.56 -15.28 2.44
CA PHE A 200 9.92 -13.97 2.47
C PHE A 200 9.14 -13.66 3.77
N GLY A 201 9.42 -14.43 4.83
CA GLY A 201 8.81 -14.24 6.15
C GLY A 201 7.98 -15.42 6.61
N ASP A 202 7.20 -15.19 7.66
CA ASP A 202 6.56 -16.24 8.44
C ASP A 202 5.09 -16.42 8.07
N VAL A 203 4.62 -17.67 8.13
CA VAL A 203 3.22 -18.02 7.91
C VAL A 203 2.61 -18.48 9.22
N TYR A 204 1.46 -17.92 9.57
CA TYR A 204 0.71 -18.22 10.78
C TYR A 204 -0.69 -18.69 10.42
N LYS A 205 -1.23 -19.64 11.20
CA LYS A 205 -2.66 -19.80 11.37
C LYS A 205 -3.16 -18.63 12.20
N GLY A 206 -4.36 -18.15 11.92
CA GLY A 206 -4.98 -17.13 12.71
C GLY A 206 -6.47 -17.01 12.49
N ILE A 207 -7.03 -15.95 13.08
CA ILE A 207 -8.45 -15.60 13.00
C ILE A 207 -8.56 -14.20 12.40
N LEU A 208 -9.37 -14.06 11.36
CA LEU A 208 -9.84 -12.78 10.86
C LEU A 208 -11.22 -12.48 11.47
N ARG A 209 -11.36 -11.33 12.14
CA ARG A 209 -12.65 -10.80 12.60
C ARG A 209 -13.36 -10.09 11.46
N VAL A 210 -14.53 -10.60 11.09
CA VAL A 210 -15.38 -10.04 10.04
C VAL A 210 -16.61 -9.44 10.71
N GLY A 211 -16.81 -8.13 10.61
CA GLY A 211 -17.84 -7.44 11.37
C GLY A 211 -17.65 -7.55 12.88
N LEU A 212 -18.75 -7.49 13.63
CA LEU A 212 -18.71 -7.48 15.10
C LEU A 212 -18.62 -8.87 15.74
N ILE A 213 -19.12 -9.90 15.05
CA ILE A 213 -19.37 -11.22 15.65
C ILE A 213 -18.61 -12.33 14.90
N ASP A 214 -18.50 -12.23 13.57
CA ASP A 214 -17.99 -13.34 12.77
C ASP A 214 -16.47 -13.47 12.84
N LYS A 215 -16.02 -14.73 12.86
CA LYS A 215 -14.62 -15.11 12.90
C LYS A 215 -14.35 -16.14 11.83
N LYS A 216 -13.30 -15.93 11.04
CA LYS A 216 -12.87 -16.85 9.99
C LYS A 216 -11.45 -17.33 10.28
N GLU A 217 -11.23 -18.65 10.22
CA GLU A 217 -9.88 -19.19 10.25
C GLU A 217 -9.15 -18.87 8.95
N VAL A 218 -7.92 -18.37 9.06
CA VAL A 218 -7.13 -17.85 7.95
C VAL A 218 -5.66 -18.26 8.06
N ALA A 219 -4.96 -18.24 6.93
CA ALA A 219 -3.51 -18.21 6.88
C ALA A 219 -3.05 -16.74 6.76
N ILE A 220 -2.07 -16.35 7.56
CA ILE A 220 -1.53 -15.00 7.64
C ILE A 220 -0.05 -15.09 7.32
N LYS A 221 0.37 -14.52 6.19
CA LYS A 221 1.77 -14.37 5.85
C LYS A 221 2.25 -13.00 6.29
N THR A 222 3.23 -12.96 7.18
CA THR A 222 3.90 -11.72 7.62
C THR A 222 5.18 -11.56 6.84
N ILE A 223 5.46 -10.33 6.42
CA ILE A 223 6.74 -9.99 5.82
C ILE A 223 7.60 -9.42 6.92
N ASN A 224 8.66 -10.13 7.24
CA ASN A 224 9.53 -9.78 8.35
C ASN A 224 10.51 -8.68 7.90
N GLY A 225 10.79 -7.74 8.80
CA GLY A 225 11.70 -6.62 8.52
C GLY A 225 11.04 -5.40 7.89
N SER A 226 11.84 -4.34 7.71
CA SER A 226 11.47 -3.20 6.86
C SER A 226 11.53 -3.65 5.41
N ILE A 227 10.41 -3.55 4.70
CA ILE A 227 10.34 -3.88 3.28
C ILE A 227 10.95 -2.72 2.50
N SER A 228 11.71 -2.96 1.43
CA SER A 228 12.08 -1.88 0.51
C SER A 228 10.86 -1.40 -0.29
N ALA A 229 10.94 -0.21 -0.90
CA ALA A 229 9.85 0.28 -1.75
C ALA A 229 9.56 -0.67 -2.94
N GLU A 230 10.60 -1.27 -3.51
CA GLU A 230 10.51 -2.20 -4.64
C GLU A 230 9.89 -3.55 -4.22
N GLU A 231 10.31 -4.12 -3.09
CA GLU A 231 9.72 -5.36 -2.57
C GLU A 231 8.25 -5.17 -2.21
N ASN A 232 7.91 -4.02 -1.63
CA ASN A 232 6.53 -3.68 -1.31
C ASN A 232 5.68 -3.51 -2.58
N GLU A 233 6.26 -2.96 -3.66
CA GLU A 233 5.59 -2.91 -4.96
C GLU A 233 5.32 -4.31 -5.51
N LYS A 234 6.34 -5.18 -5.58
CA LYS A 234 6.21 -6.56 -6.07
C LYS A 234 5.17 -7.34 -5.27
N LEU A 235 5.20 -7.19 -3.95
CA LEU A 235 4.23 -7.81 -3.05
C LEU A 235 2.78 -7.45 -3.40
N PHE A 236 2.50 -6.14 -3.53
CA PHE A 236 1.16 -5.68 -3.86
C PHE A 236 0.76 -6.09 -5.27
N GLN A 237 1.68 -6.09 -6.24
CA GLN A 237 1.41 -6.58 -7.59
C GLN A 237 0.97 -8.05 -7.57
N GLU A 238 1.69 -8.92 -6.86
CA GLU A 238 1.34 -10.33 -6.71
C GLU A 238 0.01 -10.51 -5.95
N ALA A 239 -0.20 -9.78 -4.85
CA ALA A 239 -1.47 -9.82 -4.12
C ALA A 239 -2.65 -9.39 -5.00
N MET A 240 -2.49 -8.32 -5.79
CA MET A 240 -3.54 -7.89 -6.72
C MET A 240 -3.80 -8.91 -7.82
N LEU A 241 -2.79 -9.62 -8.30
CA LEU A 241 -2.96 -10.73 -9.25
C LEU A 241 -3.73 -11.87 -8.60
N MET A 242 -3.33 -12.31 -7.40
CA MET A 242 -4.04 -13.36 -6.65
C MET A 242 -5.51 -13.02 -6.41
N ARG A 243 -5.83 -11.74 -6.21
CA ARG A 243 -7.22 -11.29 -6.06
C ARG A 243 -8.10 -11.59 -7.30
N THR A 244 -7.50 -11.65 -8.49
CA THR A 244 -8.21 -12.00 -9.73
C THR A 244 -8.36 -13.51 -9.94
N LEU A 245 -7.60 -14.32 -9.20
CA LEU A 245 -7.59 -15.78 -9.34
C LEU A 245 -8.62 -16.40 -8.39
N VAL A 246 -9.86 -16.53 -8.85
CA VAL A 246 -10.93 -17.21 -8.10
C VAL A 246 -11.18 -18.57 -8.73
N HIS A 247 -10.62 -19.62 -8.11
CA HIS A 247 -10.77 -20.99 -8.59
C HIS A 247 -10.74 -21.98 -7.42
N PRO A 248 -11.52 -23.09 -7.43
CA PRO A 248 -11.58 -24.04 -6.31
C PRO A 248 -10.23 -24.66 -5.90
N ASN A 249 -9.26 -24.59 -6.80
CA ASN A 249 -7.95 -25.22 -6.72
C ASN A 249 -6.82 -24.22 -6.44
N VAL A 250 -7.14 -22.94 -6.24
CA VAL A 250 -6.19 -21.86 -5.98
C VAL A 250 -6.55 -21.21 -4.65
N ILE A 251 -5.55 -20.99 -3.79
CA ILE A 251 -5.76 -20.36 -2.49
C ILE A 251 -6.29 -18.94 -2.69
N LEU A 252 -7.50 -18.69 -2.17
CA LEU A 252 -8.13 -17.38 -2.23
C LEU A 252 -7.42 -16.37 -1.34
N LEU A 253 -6.98 -15.27 -1.94
CA LEU A 253 -6.62 -14.05 -1.20
C LEU A 253 -7.88 -13.43 -0.60
N ILE A 254 -7.86 -13.23 0.72
CA ILE A 254 -8.94 -12.56 1.44
C ILE A 254 -8.66 -11.05 1.52
N GLY A 255 -7.43 -10.67 1.84
CA GLY A 255 -7.06 -9.27 1.93
C GLY A 255 -5.61 -9.01 2.34
N VAL A 256 -5.25 -7.74 2.40
CA VAL A 256 -3.91 -7.26 2.76
C VAL A 256 -4.06 -6.21 3.86
N ALA A 257 -3.31 -6.36 4.94
CA ALA A 257 -3.19 -5.35 5.98
C ALA A 257 -1.84 -4.66 5.87
N SER A 258 -1.87 -3.39 5.47
CA SER A 258 -0.68 -2.59 5.15
C SER A 258 -0.68 -1.23 5.86
N ASN A 259 -1.56 -1.01 6.84
CA ASN A 259 -1.62 0.26 7.59
C ASN A 259 -0.35 0.51 8.41
N GLU A 260 0.24 -0.57 8.91
CA GLU A 260 1.41 -0.57 9.78
C GLU A 260 2.29 -1.81 9.51
N GLU A 261 3.49 -1.79 10.08
CA GLU A 261 4.42 -2.91 9.98
C GLU A 261 4.14 -3.92 11.11
N PRO A 262 4.27 -5.24 10.85
CA PRO A 262 4.59 -5.85 9.56
C PRO A 262 3.39 -5.86 8.62
N VAL A 263 3.64 -5.77 7.31
CA VAL A 263 2.59 -5.99 6.30
C VAL A 263 2.15 -7.46 6.35
N MET A 264 0.83 -7.68 6.31
CA MET A 264 0.23 -9.01 6.38
C MET A 264 -0.62 -9.30 5.14
N ILE A 265 -0.43 -10.49 4.57
CA ILE A 265 -1.32 -11.04 3.54
C ILE A 265 -2.19 -12.11 4.19
N VAL A 266 -3.51 -11.96 4.08
CA VAL A 266 -4.51 -12.83 4.69
C VAL A 266 -5.20 -13.65 3.62
N MET A 267 -5.19 -14.98 3.78
CA MET A 267 -5.63 -15.95 2.78
C MET A 267 -6.48 -17.03 3.41
N GLU A 268 -7.20 -17.79 2.59
CA GLU A 268 -7.89 -18.98 3.11
C GLU A 268 -6.88 -19.99 3.70
N LEU A 269 -7.28 -20.65 4.78
CA LEU A 269 -6.48 -21.70 5.40
C LEU A 269 -6.68 -23.02 4.65
N ALA A 270 -5.59 -23.60 4.15
CA ALA A 270 -5.58 -24.97 3.62
C ALA A 270 -5.26 -25.97 4.74
N PRO A 271 -6.21 -26.84 5.15
CA PRO A 271 -5.97 -27.78 6.25
C PRO A 271 -5.00 -28.91 5.89
N GLY A 272 -4.78 -29.16 4.59
CA GLY A 272 -3.92 -30.24 4.09
C GLY A 272 -2.41 -29.99 4.19
N GLY A 273 -1.97 -28.80 4.60
CA GLY A 273 -0.55 -28.45 4.66
C GLY A 273 0.09 -28.29 3.27
N ALA A 274 1.43 -28.28 3.22
CA ALA A 274 2.17 -28.13 1.97
C ALA A 274 2.17 -29.43 1.15
N VAL A 275 2.12 -29.31 -0.18
CA VAL A 275 2.12 -30.45 -1.11
C VAL A 275 3.40 -31.28 -0.96
N LEU A 276 4.55 -30.63 -0.82
CA LEU A 276 5.83 -31.31 -0.67
C LEU A 276 5.84 -32.23 0.56
N ASP A 277 5.33 -31.74 1.69
CA ASP A 277 5.22 -32.53 2.92
C ASP A 277 4.28 -33.72 2.72
N ALA A 278 3.15 -33.52 2.03
CA ALA A 278 2.19 -34.58 1.75
C ALA A 278 2.73 -35.65 0.79
N VAL A 279 3.52 -35.25 -0.22
CA VAL A 279 4.20 -36.14 -1.18
C VAL A 279 5.30 -36.94 -0.47
N GLN A 280 6.12 -36.27 0.35
CA GLN A 280 7.20 -36.93 1.09
C GLN A 280 6.69 -37.87 2.18
N ALA A 281 5.52 -37.59 2.77
CA ALA A 281 4.92 -38.41 3.81
C ALA A 281 4.13 -39.63 3.29
N LYS A 282 3.87 -39.76 1.97
CA LYS A 282 3.09 -40.88 1.40
C LYS A 282 3.70 -41.48 0.13
N THR A 283 3.97 -42.78 0.17
CA THR A 283 4.13 -43.69 -0.99
C THR A 283 2.80 -43.91 -1.73
N ARG A 284 2.09 -42.84 -2.13
CA ARG A 284 0.87 -42.95 -2.93
C ARG A 284 0.89 -41.96 -4.09
N THR A 285 0.52 -42.47 -5.26
CA THR A 285 0.42 -41.75 -6.52
C THR A 285 -0.51 -40.54 -6.37
N ILE A 286 0.07 -39.34 -6.42
CA ILE A 286 -0.67 -38.09 -6.53
C ILE A 286 -0.74 -37.78 -8.03
N ASN A 287 -1.95 -37.76 -8.61
CA ASN A 287 -2.14 -37.29 -9.98
C ASN A 287 -2.02 -35.77 -9.99
N ILE A 288 -0.80 -35.28 -10.23
CA ILE A 288 -0.52 -33.88 -10.49
C ILE A 288 -0.90 -33.63 -11.95
N TYR A 289 -2.01 -32.92 -12.18
CA TYR A 289 -2.30 -32.39 -13.52
C TYR A 289 -1.37 -31.20 -13.76
N SER A 290 -0.26 -31.45 -14.46
CA SER A 290 0.70 -30.44 -14.89
C SER A 290 0.23 -29.78 -16.19
N ASP A 291 -0.92 -29.11 -16.17
CA ASP A 291 -1.24 -28.21 -17.27
C ASP A 291 -0.62 -26.84 -16.99
N LYS A 292 0.58 -26.66 -17.57
CA LYS A 292 1.37 -25.42 -17.64
C LYS A 292 1.79 -24.83 -16.29
N ILE A 293 2.64 -25.57 -15.59
CA ILE A 293 3.57 -24.98 -14.61
C ILE A 293 4.59 -24.18 -15.43
N CYS A 294 4.58 -22.84 -15.32
CA CYS A 294 5.63 -22.01 -15.90
C CYS A 294 6.97 -22.36 -15.22
N PRO A 295 7.93 -22.97 -15.92
CA PRO A 295 9.20 -23.33 -15.32
C PRO A 295 10.08 -22.08 -15.34
N GLY A 296 10.10 -21.31 -14.25
CA GLY A 296 11.02 -20.18 -14.16
C GLY A 296 10.73 -19.10 -13.11
N SER A 297 9.63 -19.14 -12.36
CA SER A 297 9.30 -18.07 -11.43
C SER A 297 9.48 -18.50 -9.98
N SER A 298 10.65 -18.25 -9.40
CA SER A 298 10.90 -18.22 -7.95
C SER A 298 10.12 -17.06 -7.28
N THR A 299 8.80 -17.06 -7.47
CA THR A 299 7.84 -16.03 -7.06
C THR A 299 6.86 -16.62 -6.05
N TRP A 300 6.13 -15.74 -5.35
CA TRP A 300 5.24 -16.12 -4.27
C TRP A 300 4.14 -17.12 -4.66
N LEU A 301 3.86 -17.24 -5.96
CA LEU A 301 2.85 -18.11 -6.56
C LEU A 301 3.11 -19.61 -6.36
N ASP A 302 4.37 -20.05 -6.21
CA ASP A 302 4.71 -21.47 -6.04
C ASP A 302 4.15 -22.08 -4.74
N ILE A 303 3.79 -21.25 -3.76
CA ILE A 303 3.23 -21.68 -2.47
C ILE A 303 1.70 -21.88 -2.52
N PHE A 304 1.01 -21.46 -3.60
CA PHE A 304 -0.45 -21.25 -3.57
C PHE A 304 -1.32 -22.29 -4.30
N ILE A 305 -0.77 -23.45 -4.64
CA ILE A 305 -1.52 -24.49 -5.35
C ILE A 305 -1.94 -25.63 -4.39
N TRP A 306 -3.18 -25.49 -3.89
CA TRP A 306 -4.27 -26.48 -3.93
C TRP A 306 -4.98 -26.84 -2.63
N LYS A 307 -6.31 -26.96 -2.79
CA LYS A 307 -7.28 -27.56 -1.89
C LYS A 307 -8.10 -28.57 -2.68
N ARG A 308 -8.10 -29.84 -2.27
CA ARG A 308 -9.30 -30.70 -2.18
C ARG A 308 -9.00 -32.06 -1.56
N ASP A 309 -9.77 -32.32 -0.52
CA ASP A 309 -10.22 -33.66 -0.20
C ASP A 309 -11.27 -34.07 -1.26
N TYR A 310 -11.02 -35.17 -1.98
CA TYR A 310 -11.96 -35.77 -2.94
C TYR A 310 -12.65 -37.01 -2.35
N SER A 311 -12.67 -37.19 -1.02
CA SER A 311 -13.22 -38.42 -0.41
C SER A 311 -14.69 -38.37 0.04
N GLN A 312 -15.35 -37.20 0.04
CA GLN A 312 -16.69 -37.05 0.64
C GLN A 312 -17.87 -36.98 -0.37
N ARG A 313 -17.71 -37.42 -1.63
CA ARG A 313 -18.82 -37.41 -2.62
C ARG A 313 -19.23 -38.77 -3.23
N TYR A 314 -18.72 -39.89 -2.71
CA TYR A 314 -19.24 -41.22 -3.02
C TYR A 314 -19.48 -42.03 -1.73
N ARG A 315 -20.52 -41.65 -0.99
CA ARG A 315 -21.22 -42.53 -0.03
C ARG A 315 -22.71 -42.22 -0.07
N ARG A 316 -23.31 -42.35 -1.25
CA ARG A 316 -24.76 -42.61 -1.43
C ARG A 316 -24.96 -43.25 -2.80
N SER A 317 -24.92 -44.58 -2.82
CA SER A 317 -25.64 -45.47 -3.73
C SER A 317 -25.75 -46.79 -2.99
#